data_AF-A0A2N5YM91-F1
#
_entry.id   AF-A0A2N5YM91-F1
#
_cell.length_a   1.000
_cell.length_b   1.000
_cell.length_c   1.000
_cell.angle_alpha   90.00
_cell.angle_beta   90.00
_cell.angle_gamma   90.00
#
_symmetry.space_group_name_H-M   'P 1'
#
loop_
_entity.id
_entity.type
_entity.pdbx_description
1 polymer ?
#
loop_
_entity_poly.entity_id
_entity_poly.type
_entity_poly.pdbx_seq_one_letter_code
_entity_poly.pdbx_strand_id
1 'polypeptide(L)' 'MKNKGPVGQFIIEHYKHFNAATLVDAAKAYEEQLAAGNKMMITLAGAMSTAELGKSLAEMIRRNKVHIISCTG' A
#
# COMPACT_ATOMS: atom_id res chain seq x y z
N MET A 1 -12.34 2.94 9.13
CA MET A 1 -12.20 3.74 7.88
C MET A 1 -12.81 5.15 7.91
N LYS A 2 -13.41 5.64 9.00
CA LYS A 2 -14.09 6.97 8.99
C LYS A 2 -13.16 8.20 8.87
N ASN A 3 -11.84 8.04 9.02
CA ASN A 3 -10.88 9.15 9.02
C ASN A 3 -9.79 9.00 7.93
N LYS A 4 -10.14 8.70 6.67
CA LYS A 4 -9.15 8.75 5.58
C LYS A 4 -9.15 10.13 4.94
N GLY A 5 -7.99 10.51 4.39
CA GLY A 5 -7.86 11.71 3.59
C GLY A 5 -8.68 11.64 2.28
N PRO A 6 -8.71 12.73 1.50
CA PRO A 6 -9.58 12.86 0.33
C PRO A 6 -9.43 11.71 -0.68
N VAL A 7 -8.21 11.22 -0.92
CA VAL A 7 -7.96 10.08 -1.81
C VAL A 7 -8.58 8.79 -1.28
N GLY A 8 -8.48 8.54 0.03
CA GLY A 8 -9.09 7.35 0.63
C GLY A 8 -10.61 7.38 0.54
N GLN A 9 -11.23 8.56 0.72
CA GLN A 9 -12.68 8.69 0.62
C GLN A 9 -13.17 8.52 -0.82
N PHE A 10 -12.45 9.11 -1.78
CA PHE A 10 -12.69 8.89 -3.20
C PHE A 10 -12.64 7.40 -3.57
N ILE A 11 -11.59 6.69 -3.16
CA ILE A 11 -11.45 5.25 -3.43
C ILE A 11 -12.61 4.46 -2.80
N ILE A 12 -12.94 4.72 -1.52
CA ILE A 12 -14.03 4.02 -0.84
C ILE A 12 -15.39 4.27 -1.53
N GLU A 13 -15.63 5.48 -2.03
CA GLU A 13 -16.88 5.86 -2.68
C GLU A 13 -17.02 5.27 -4.09
N HIS A 14 -15.95 5.26 -4.88
CA HIS A 14 -16.03 4.90 -6.31
C HIS A 14 -15.60 3.45 -6.61
N TYR A 15 -14.71 2.84 -5.82
CA TYR A 15 -14.07 1.57 -6.18
C TYR A 15 -14.84 0.38 -5.56
N LYS A 16 -16.02 0.08 -6.12
CA LYS A 16 -16.97 -0.88 -5.52
C LYS A 16 -16.93 -2.30 -6.08
N HIS A 17 -16.45 -2.50 -7.31
CA HIS A 17 -16.57 -3.79 -8.00
C HIS A 17 -15.29 -4.20 -8.74
N PHE A 18 -15.17 -5.49 -9.04
CA PHE A 18 -14.06 -6.08 -9.80
C PHE A 18 -12.69 -5.70 -9.22
N ASN A 19 -11.72 -5.40 -10.08
CA ASN A 19 -10.36 -5.00 -9.70
C ASN A 19 -10.32 -3.68 -8.92
N ALA A 20 -11.37 -2.85 -8.99
CA ALA A 20 -11.43 -1.64 -8.20
C ALA A 20 -11.66 -1.99 -6.72
N ALA A 21 -12.58 -2.91 -6.44
CA ALA A 21 -12.85 -3.38 -5.07
C ALA A 21 -11.61 -4.03 -4.42
N THR A 22 -10.82 -4.77 -5.19
CA THR A 22 -9.62 -5.43 -4.67
C THR A 22 -8.58 -4.44 -4.13
N LEU A 23 -8.52 -3.22 -4.66
CA LEU A 23 -7.66 -2.16 -4.11
C LEU A 23 -8.10 -1.76 -2.69
N VAL A 24 -9.40 -1.62 -2.48
CA VAL A 24 -9.98 -1.24 -1.18
C VAL A 24 -9.70 -2.33 -0.15
N ASP A 25 -9.91 -3.58 -0.52
CA ASP A 25 -9.72 -4.72 0.38
C ASP A 25 -8.24 -4.93 0.71
N ALA A 26 -7.34 -4.78 -0.27
CA ALA A 26 -5.89 -4.80 -0.03
C ALA A 26 -5.45 -3.68 0.93
N ALA A 27 -5.98 -2.46 0.76
CA ALA A 27 -5.67 -1.34 1.65
C ALA A 27 -6.14 -1.58 3.10
N LYS A 28 -7.35 -2.13 3.28
CA LYS A 28 -7.86 -2.50 4.61
C LYS A 28 -7.00 -3.58 5.26
N ALA A 29 -6.72 -4.67 4.52
CA ALA A 29 -5.92 -5.77 5.03
C ALA A 29 -4.52 -5.29 5.44
N TYR A 30 -3.90 -4.40 4.66
CA TYR A 30 -2.61 -3.82 5.00
C TYR A 30 -2.65 -3.04 6.33
N GLU A 31 -3.71 -2.24 6.55
CA GLU A 31 -3.89 -1.50 7.79
C GLU A 31 -4.13 -2.41 8.99
N GLU A 32 -4.87 -3.50 8.82
CA GLU A 32 -5.10 -4.51 9.85
C GLU A 32 -3.79 -5.19 10.24
N GLN A 33 -2.94 -5.54 9.27
CA GLN A 33 -1.61 -6.12 9.54
C GLN A 33 -0.72 -5.14 10.32
N LEU A 34 -0.71 -3.87 9.94
CA LEU A 34 0.03 -2.84 10.69
C LEU A 34 -0.51 -2.64 12.10
N ALA A 35 -1.83 -2.62 12.27
CA ALA A 35 -2.47 -2.48 13.57
C ALA A 35 -2.19 -3.68 14.50
N ALA A 36 -2.03 -4.88 13.92
CA ALA A 36 -1.59 -6.08 14.63
C ALA A 36 -0.10 -6.06 15.01
N GLY A 37 0.66 -5.05 14.59
CA GLY A 37 2.11 -4.94 14.86
C GLY A 37 2.97 -5.83 13.95
N ASN A 38 2.42 -6.34 12.85
CA ASN A 38 3.16 -7.21 11.94
C ASN A 38 4.13 -6.40 11.05
N LYS A 39 5.22 -7.06 10.64
CA LYS A 39 6.22 -6.48 9.74
C LYS A 39 5.84 -6.74 8.29
N MET A 40 5.84 -5.68 7.49
CA MET A 40 5.49 -5.75 6.08
C MET A 40 6.72 -5.98 5.19
N MET A 41 6.64 -7.03 4.36
CA MET A 41 7.57 -7.30 3.26
C MET A 41 6.91 -6.95 1.93
N ILE A 42 7.63 -6.26 1.07
CA ILE A 42 7.22 -5.97 -0.32
C ILE A 42 8.14 -6.70 -1.28
N THR A 43 7.55 -7.47 -2.19
CA THR A 43 8.25 -8.06 -3.33
C THR A 43 8.04 -7.18 -4.56
N LEU A 44 9.12 -6.71 -5.19
CA LEU A 44 9.06 -5.72 -6.25
C LEU A 44 9.81 -6.17 -7.50
N ALA A 45 9.16 -6.13 -8.67
CA ALA A 45 9.83 -6.37 -9.95
C ALA A 45 10.63 -5.13 -10.40
N GLY A 46 11.72 -5.35 -11.15
CA GLY A 46 12.63 -4.28 -11.60
C GLY A 46 11.94 -3.11 -12.33
N ALA A 47 10.95 -3.38 -13.18
CA ALA A 47 10.21 -2.35 -13.91
C ALA A 47 9.52 -1.30 -13.00
N MET A 48 9.21 -1.66 -11.75
CA MET A 48 8.58 -0.74 -10.81
C MET A 48 9.56 0.31 -10.26
N SER A 49 10.87 0.08 -10.37
CA SER A 49 11.89 1.09 -10.04
C SER A 49 11.92 2.21 -11.07
N THR A 50 11.82 1.86 -12.36
CA THR A 50 11.68 2.81 -13.48
C THR A 50 10.37 3.61 -13.38
N ALA A 51 9.30 2.99 -12.89
CA ALA A 51 8.04 3.67 -12.58
C ALA A 51 8.12 4.57 -11.33
N GLU A 52 9.31 4.74 -10.74
CA GLU A 52 9.60 5.61 -9.62
C GLU A 52 8.84 5.28 -8.32
N LEU A 53 8.37 4.03 -8.16
CA LEU A 53 7.62 3.61 -6.98
C LEU A 53 8.43 3.76 -5.67
N GLY A 54 9.75 3.77 -5.79
CA GLY A 54 10.67 4.07 -4.69
C GLY A 54 10.39 5.40 -3.99
N LYS A 55 9.88 6.43 -4.70
CA LYS A 55 9.53 7.72 -4.09
C LYS A 55 8.37 7.58 -3.09
N SER A 56 7.34 6.81 -3.45
CA SER A 56 6.20 6.52 -2.57
C SER A 56 6.61 5.60 -1.42
N LEU A 57 7.43 4.57 -1.71
CA LEU A 57 7.89 3.62 -0.70
C LEU A 57 8.85 4.26 0.32
N ALA A 58 9.67 5.24 -0.09
CA ALA A 58 10.61 5.91 0.81
C ALA A 58 9.89 6.53 2.02
N GLU A 59 8.71 7.13 1.82
CA GLU A 59 7.93 7.68 2.93
C GLU A 59 7.31 6.58 3.80
N MET A 60 6.89 5.49 3.19
CA MET A 60 6.35 4.34 3.92
C MET A 60 7.42 3.68 4.80
N ILE A 61 8.67 3.58 4.32
CA ILE A 61 9.82 3.10 5.08
C ILE A 61 10.12 4.04 6.24
N ARG A 62 10.23 5.36 5.99
CA ARG A 62 10.49 6.37 7.03
C ARG A 62 9.43 6.37 8.14
N ARG A 63 8.19 6.00 7.82
CA ARG A 63 7.09 5.88 8.78
C ARG A 63 6.94 4.49 9.39
N ASN A 64 7.91 3.59 9.24
CA ASN A 64 7.88 2.21 9.74
C ASN A 64 6.67 1.41 9.25
N LYS A 65 6.19 1.69 8.03
CA LYS A 65 5.08 0.96 7.40
C LYS A 65 5.57 -0.16 6.49
N VAL A 66 6.82 -0.13 6.04
CA VAL A 66 7.48 -1.15 5.22
C VAL A 66 8.81 -1.50 5.89
N HIS A 67 9.10 -2.79 6.04
CA HIS A 67 10.24 -3.27 6.82
C HIS A 67 11.26 -4.03 5.98
N ILE A 68 10.79 -4.71 4.92
CA ILE A 68 11.63 -5.51 4.03
C ILE A 68 11.20 -5.25 2.60
N ILE A 69 12.16 -5.08 1.69
CA ILE A 69 11.93 -5.09 0.25
C ILE A 69 12.81 -6.19 -0.36
N SER A 70 12.18 -7.09 -1.11
CA SER A 70 12.86 -8.04 -1.97
C SER A 70 12.60 -7.63 -3.40
N CYS A 71 13.66 -7.31 -4.14
CA CYS A 71 13.54 -6.89 -5.53
C CYS A 71 14.58 -7.55 -6.41
N THR A 72 14.33 -7.52 -7.72
CA THR A 72 15.40 -7.81 -8.69
C THR A 72 16.44 -6.68 -8.67
N GLY A 73 17.65 -6.98 -9.14
CA GLY A 73 18.66 -5.96 -9.44
C GLY A 73 18.25 -5.07 -10.60
#